data_AF-A0A952REP1-F1
#
_entry.id   AF-A0A952REP1-F1
#
_cell.length_a   1.000
_cell.length_b   1.000
_cell.length_c   1.000
_cell.angle_alpha   90.00
_cell.angle_beta   90.00
_cell.angle_gamma   90.00
#
_symmetry.space_group_name_H-M   'P 1'
#
loop_
_entity.id
_entity.type
_entity.pdbx_description
1 polymer ?
#
loop_
_entity_poly.entity_id
_entity_poly.type
_entity_poly.pdbx_seq_one_letter_code
_entity_poly.pdbx_strand_id
1 'polypeptide(L)'
;MSGTKARSARRHSLRCPRDKRAMGETTMGEAAIDVCGACEGAFFDSGKLFAAAGIAADPSSWDHPETGGAVKESASPIRCPRCEDVVMQAQDVAFDGHDVEIDRCGGSGGVWLDKGELDAIVAIGHAMRPVLDAAPLNTGAAQGLRRSSMNVPSVPFVTASQRSPSSSVKT
;
A
#
# COMPACT_ATOMS: atom_id res chain seq x y z
N MET A 1 -33.19 5.37 -21.20
CA MET A 1 -31.91 4.66 -21.31
C MET A 1 -30.84 5.68 -21.66
N SER A 2 -30.21 6.30 -20.65
CA SER A 2 -29.11 7.25 -20.87
C SER A 2 -27.82 6.60 -20.41
N GLY A 3 -26.96 6.28 -21.38
CA GLY A 3 -25.72 5.56 -21.19
C GLY A 3 -24.75 6.30 -20.28
N THR A 4 -24.25 5.58 -19.28
CA THR A 4 -23.05 5.91 -18.52
C THR A 4 -21.87 6.06 -19.49
N LYS A 5 -21.35 7.28 -19.65
CA LYS A 5 -20.05 7.50 -20.30
C LYS A 5 -18.99 6.79 -19.46
N ALA A 6 -18.50 5.66 -19.95
CA ALA A 6 -17.25 5.07 -19.48
C ALA A 6 -16.15 6.12 -19.58
N ARG A 7 -15.54 6.50 -18.45
CA ARG A 7 -14.26 7.23 -18.46
C ARG A 7 -13.18 6.23 -18.91
N SER A 8 -13.07 6.03 -20.22
CA SER A 8 -11.92 5.37 -20.83
C SER A 8 -10.73 6.33 -20.71
N ALA A 9 -10.04 6.27 -19.58
CA ALA A 9 -8.81 7.03 -19.34
C ALA A 9 -7.65 6.34 -20.06
N ARG A 10 -7.54 6.61 -21.38
CA ARG A 10 -6.32 7.14 -21.98
C ARG A 10 -5.01 6.49 -21.47
N ARG A 11 -4.60 5.38 -22.10
CA ARG A 11 -3.24 4.79 -22.12
C ARG A 11 -2.23 5.83 -22.64
N HIS A 12 -1.50 6.55 -21.78
CA HIS A 12 -0.49 7.53 -22.22
C HIS A 12 0.85 7.13 -21.64
N SER A 13 1.81 6.92 -22.55
CA SER A 13 3.23 6.75 -22.28
C SER A 13 3.72 7.90 -21.40
N LEU A 14 3.95 7.60 -20.12
CA LEU A 14 4.51 8.56 -19.18
C LEU A 14 5.89 9.03 -19.68
N ARG A 15 6.27 10.27 -19.36
CA ARG A 15 7.64 10.74 -19.64
C ARG A 15 8.56 10.40 -18.48
N CYS A 16 9.72 9.85 -18.79
CA CYS A 16 10.76 9.59 -17.80
C CYS A 16 11.15 10.92 -17.13
N PRO A 17 11.16 10.98 -15.80
CA PRO A 17 11.49 12.21 -15.11
C PRO A 17 12.99 12.53 -15.17
N ARG A 18 13.85 11.52 -15.35
CA ARG A 18 15.32 11.67 -15.47
C ARG A 18 15.74 12.18 -16.85
N ASP A 19 15.26 11.57 -17.94
CA ASP A 19 15.75 11.84 -19.30
C ASP A 19 14.67 12.34 -20.31
N LYS A 20 13.42 12.48 -19.86
CA LYS A 20 12.25 12.98 -20.62
C LYS A 20 11.79 12.12 -21.80
N ARG A 21 12.40 10.95 -22.01
CA ARG A 21 11.96 9.99 -23.05
C ARG A 21 10.62 9.37 -22.68
N ALA A 22 9.90 8.87 -23.69
CA ALA A 22 8.68 8.12 -23.45
C ALA A 22 9.02 6.78 -22.79
N MET A 23 8.28 6.43 -21.73
CA MET A 23 8.40 5.14 -21.05
C MET A 23 7.49 4.11 -21.70
N GLY A 24 7.91 2.85 -21.62
CA GLY A 24 7.13 1.69 -22.04
C GLY A 24 6.46 1.03 -20.84
N GLU A 25 5.20 0.65 -20.98
CA GLU A 25 4.51 -0.17 -19.99
C GLU A 25 4.97 -1.63 -20.15
N THR A 26 5.39 -2.26 -19.06
CA THR A 26 5.75 -3.67 -18.98
C THR A 26 5.05 -4.34 -17.80
N THR A 27 4.81 -5.63 -17.89
CA THR A 27 4.27 -6.41 -16.78
C THR A 27 5.42 -6.99 -15.95
N MET A 28 5.41 -6.69 -14.66
CA MET A 28 6.29 -7.29 -13.65
C MET A 28 5.42 -7.84 -12.54
N GLY A 29 5.55 -9.13 -12.22
CA GLY A 29 4.60 -9.82 -11.33
C GLY A 29 3.17 -9.67 -11.84
N GLU A 30 2.30 -9.14 -10.99
CA GLU A 30 0.89 -8.83 -11.28
C GLU A 30 0.66 -7.35 -11.64
N ALA A 31 1.73 -6.53 -11.65
CA ALA A 31 1.65 -5.10 -11.93
C ALA A 31 2.06 -4.75 -13.37
N ALA A 32 1.31 -3.84 -13.99
CA ALA A 32 1.78 -3.09 -15.15
C ALA A 32 2.57 -1.87 -14.69
N ILE A 33 3.86 -1.76 -14.98
CA ILE A 33 4.74 -0.68 -14.54
C ILE A 33 5.31 0.06 -15.76
N ASP A 34 5.65 1.34 -15.61
CA ASP A 34 6.25 2.13 -16.69
C ASP A 34 7.77 2.17 -16.52
N VAL A 35 8.52 1.70 -17.52
CA VAL A 35 9.99 1.60 -17.49
C VAL A 35 10.60 2.46 -18.59
N CYS A 36 11.63 3.23 -18.25
CA CYS A 36 12.43 3.95 -19.23
C CYS A 36 13.46 3.01 -19.87
N GLY A 37 13.41 2.84 -21.19
CA GLY A 37 14.39 2.01 -21.91
C GLY A 37 15.80 2.61 -22.04
N ALA A 38 16.07 3.76 -21.43
CA ALA A 38 17.34 4.47 -21.55
C ALA A 38 18.09 4.57 -20.22
N CYS A 39 17.46 5.11 -19.18
CA CYS A 39 18.04 5.12 -17.83
C CYS A 39 17.65 3.90 -16.98
N GLU A 40 16.74 3.05 -17.48
CA GLU A 40 16.24 1.83 -16.80
C GLU A 40 15.51 2.09 -15.48
N GLY A 41 15.19 3.35 -15.18
CA GLY A 41 14.31 3.72 -14.07
C GLY A 41 12.86 3.37 -14.35
N ALA A 42 12.12 3.08 -13.27
CA ALA A 42 10.77 2.57 -13.31
C ALA A 42 9.83 3.39 -12.41
N PHE A 43 8.62 3.63 -12.91
CA PHE A 43 7.54 4.22 -12.16
C PHE A 43 6.51 3.16 -11.78
N PHE A 44 6.21 3.09 -10.50
CA PHE A 44 5.18 2.26 -9.91
C PHE A 44 4.04 3.15 -9.46
N ASP A 45 2.85 2.97 -10.04
CA ASP A 45 1.66 3.58 -9.46
C ASP A 45 1.42 3.10 -8.01
N SER A 46 0.61 3.83 -7.27
CA SER A 46 0.23 3.46 -5.91
C SER A 46 -0.20 1.99 -5.81
N GLY A 47 0.39 1.26 -4.86
CA GLY A 47 0.15 -0.17 -4.61
C GLY A 47 0.83 -1.13 -5.60
N LYS A 48 1.47 -0.66 -6.67
CA LYS A 48 2.07 -1.55 -7.68
C LYS A 48 3.39 -2.19 -7.24
N LEU A 49 4.11 -1.64 -6.25
CA LEU A 49 5.33 -2.31 -5.76
C LEU A 49 5.02 -3.70 -5.19
N PHE A 50 4.01 -3.81 -4.34
CA PHE A 50 3.56 -5.09 -3.80
C PHE A 50 3.12 -6.04 -4.92
N ALA A 51 2.32 -5.57 -5.88
CA ALA A 51 1.89 -6.40 -6.99
C ALA A 51 3.05 -6.81 -7.92
N ALA A 52 4.12 -6.02 -8.00
CA ALA A 52 5.28 -6.31 -8.84
C ALA A 52 6.25 -7.32 -8.24
N ALA A 53 6.59 -7.15 -6.96
CA ALA A 53 7.69 -7.87 -6.30
C ALA A 53 7.29 -8.47 -4.94
N GLY A 54 5.99 -8.53 -4.65
CA GLY A 54 5.43 -9.16 -3.47
C GLY A 54 5.70 -8.37 -2.19
N ILE A 55 5.51 -9.05 -1.06
CA ILE A 55 5.54 -8.44 0.26
C ILE A 55 6.90 -7.82 0.62
N ALA A 56 8.03 -8.31 0.09
CA ALA A 56 9.34 -7.73 0.36
C ALA A 56 9.50 -6.32 -0.24
N ALA A 57 8.82 -6.02 -1.34
CA ALA A 57 8.82 -4.69 -1.95
C ALA A 57 7.71 -3.77 -1.40
N ASP A 58 6.78 -4.29 -0.61
CA ASP A 58 5.72 -3.47 -0.03
C ASP A 58 6.31 -2.47 0.99
N PRO A 59 5.90 -1.18 0.95
CA PRO A 59 6.32 -0.19 1.94
C PRO A 59 6.19 -0.64 3.39
N SER A 60 5.21 -1.48 3.76
CA SER A 60 5.10 -2.00 5.14
C SER A 60 6.28 -2.86 5.58
N SER A 61 7.10 -3.37 4.65
CA SER A 61 8.29 -4.16 4.95
C SER A 61 9.56 -3.34 5.19
N TRP A 62 9.60 -2.06 4.80
CA TRP A 62 10.83 -1.27 4.82
C TRP A 62 10.63 0.23 5.15
N ASP A 63 9.40 0.72 5.23
CA ASP A 63 9.07 2.07 5.71
C ASP A 63 8.74 2.05 7.20
N HIS A 64 9.75 1.69 8.00
CA HIS A 64 9.65 1.54 9.45
C HIS A 64 10.70 2.44 10.13
N PRO A 65 10.53 2.87 11.40
CA PRO A 65 11.53 3.69 12.08
C PRO A 65 12.96 3.11 12.14
N GLU A 66 13.11 1.80 11.97
CA GLU A 66 14.39 1.09 11.97
C GLU A 66 15.11 1.14 10.60
N THR A 67 14.40 1.48 9.54
CA THR A 67 14.87 1.39 8.15
C THR A 67 14.67 2.66 7.36
N GLY A 68 13.54 3.33 7.55
CA GLY A 68 13.14 4.55 6.86
C GLY A 68 13.78 5.79 7.49
N GLY A 69 14.65 6.43 6.72
CA GLY A 69 15.12 7.78 6.98
C GLY A 69 14.00 8.82 6.86
N ALA A 70 14.30 10.05 7.27
CA ALA A 70 13.37 11.16 7.12
C ALA A 70 13.09 11.45 5.65
N VAL A 71 11.83 11.71 5.31
CA VAL A 71 11.45 12.23 3.99
C VAL A 71 12.10 13.60 3.82
N LYS A 72 12.84 13.76 2.71
CA LYS A 72 13.68 14.91 2.42
C LYS A 72 13.46 15.41 0.98
N GLU A 73 13.99 16.57 0.68
CA GLU A 73 14.17 16.99 -0.71
C GLU A 73 15.27 16.13 -1.34
N SER A 74 15.03 15.58 -2.54
CA SER A 74 16.05 14.82 -3.26
C SER A 74 17.18 15.75 -3.68
N ALA A 75 18.43 15.24 -3.66
CA ALA A 75 19.56 15.93 -4.26
C ALA A 75 19.41 16.08 -5.79
N SER A 76 18.60 15.23 -6.42
CA SER A 76 18.24 15.29 -7.84
C SER A 76 16.71 15.27 -8.00
N PRO A 77 16.02 16.38 -7.71
CA PRO A 77 14.55 16.43 -7.69
C PRO A 77 13.93 16.03 -9.01
N ILE A 78 12.97 15.11 -8.95
CA ILE A 78 12.18 14.69 -10.10
C ILE A 78 10.71 15.08 -9.96
N ARG A 79 10.07 15.30 -11.11
CA ARG A 79 8.62 15.52 -11.20
C ARG A 79 7.91 14.20 -11.43
N CYS A 80 6.81 13.97 -10.73
CA CYS A 80 6.02 12.76 -10.87
C CYS A 80 5.54 12.59 -12.31
N PRO A 81 5.80 11.45 -12.98
CA PRO A 81 5.34 11.23 -14.35
C PRO A 81 3.81 11.22 -14.51
N ARG A 82 3.07 10.91 -13.45
CA ARG A 82 1.59 10.94 -13.42
C ARG A 82 1.01 12.33 -13.19
N CYS A 83 1.60 13.10 -12.28
CA CYS A 83 1.06 14.39 -11.87
C CYS A 83 1.65 15.56 -12.65
N GLU A 84 2.87 15.41 -13.17
CA GLU A 84 3.73 16.40 -13.87
C GLU A 84 4.11 17.63 -13.01
N ASP A 85 3.18 18.20 -12.26
CA ASP A 85 3.37 19.41 -11.47
C ASP A 85 3.86 19.17 -10.04
N VAL A 86 3.88 17.90 -9.60
CA VAL A 86 4.31 17.52 -8.25
C VAL A 86 5.77 17.07 -8.28
N VAL A 87 6.62 17.74 -7.50
CA VAL A 87 7.99 17.28 -7.22
C VAL A 87 7.92 16.13 -6.20
N MET A 88 8.63 15.05 -6.47
CA MET A 88 8.68 13.87 -5.61
C MET A 88 9.66 14.11 -4.46
N GLN A 89 9.37 13.54 -3.30
CA GLN A 89 10.24 13.62 -2.14
C GLN A 89 11.09 12.37 -2.04
N ALA A 90 12.36 12.54 -1.68
CA ALA A 90 13.25 11.42 -1.44
C ALA A 90 13.06 10.87 -0.03
N GLN A 91 13.30 9.58 0.13
CA GLN A 91 13.43 8.94 1.43
C GLN A 91 14.58 7.94 1.33
N ASP A 92 15.55 8.02 2.24
CA ASP A 92 16.59 7.00 2.34
C ASP A 92 16.00 5.80 3.09
N VAL A 93 16.25 4.60 2.60
CA VAL A 93 15.86 3.35 3.25
C VAL A 93 17.10 2.50 3.37
N ALA A 94 17.49 2.16 4.60
CA ALA A 94 18.72 1.44 4.87
C ALA A 94 18.52 0.35 5.93
N PHE A 95 19.00 -0.85 5.66
CA PHE A 95 19.00 -1.95 6.62
C PHE A 95 20.01 -3.03 6.23
N ASP A 96 20.65 -3.64 7.22
CA ASP A 96 21.56 -4.78 7.04
C ASP A 96 22.62 -4.60 5.92
N GLY A 97 23.19 -3.39 5.82
CA GLY A 97 24.20 -3.05 4.83
C GLY A 97 23.68 -2.70 3.43
N HIS A 98 22.36 -2.74 3.22
CA HIS A 98 21.70 -2.21 2.04
C HIS A 98 21.22 -0.78 2.28
N ASP A 99 21.27 0.06 1.25
CA ASP A 99 20.86 1.46 1.27
C ASP A 99 20.28 1.83 -0.09
N VAL A 100 19.18 2.58 -0.11
CA VAL A 100 18.49 3.03 -1.32
C VAL A 100 17.77 4.35 -1.07
N GLU A 101 17.89 5.31 -1.99
CA GLU A 101 17.05 6.51 -2.02
C GLU A 101 15.81 6.20 -2.87
N ILE A 102 14.62 6.42 -2.34
CA ILE A 102 13.38 6.26 -3.10
C ILE A 102 12.69 7.61 -3.30
N ASP A 103 12.14 7.83 -4.48
CA ASP A 103 11.36 9.02 -4.79
C ASP A 103 9.86 8.70 -4.67
N ARG A 104 9.13 9.43 -3.81
CA ARG A 104 7.71 9.25 -3.54
C ARG A 104 6.90 10.48 -3.93
N CYS A 105 5.78 10.26 -4.63
CA CYS A 105 4.86 11.32 -4.99
C CYS A 105 3.77 11.49 -3.93
N GLY A 106 3.76 12.64 -3.24
CA GLY A 106 2.69 12.98 -2.30
C GLY A 106 1.31 13.24 -2.93
N GLY A 107 1.22 13.31 -4.26
CA GLY A 107 -0.05 13.51 -4.99
C GLY A 107 -0.72 12.21 -5.41
N SER A 108 -0.01 11.37 -6.18
CA SER A 108 -0.53 10.10 -6.70
C SER A 108 -0.28 8.89 -5.80
N GLY A 109 0.64 9.01 -4.83
CA GLY A 109 1.17 7.88 -4.07
C GLY A 109 2.08 6.96 -4.90
N GLY A 110 2.43 7.34 -6.13
CA GLY A 110 3.37 6.59 -6.96
C GLY A 110 4.81 6.74 -6.50
N VAL A 111 5.61 5.73 -6.82
CA VAL A 111 7.03 5.63 -6.45
C VAL A 111 7.87 5.55 -7.72
N TRP A 112 8.97 6.29 -7.74
CA TRP A 112 9.98 6.18 -8.78
C TRP A 112 11.20 5.49 -8.19
N LEU A 113 11.73 4.53 -8.93
CA LEU A 113 12.96 3.81 -8.61
C LEU A 113 13.91 3.93 -9.80
N ASP A 114 15.14 4.34 -9.56
CA ASP A 114 16.21 4.27 -10.53
C ASP A 114 16.70 2.82 -10.71
N LYS A 115 17.59 2.63 -11.68
CA LYS A 115 18.12 1.32 -12.04
C LYS A 115 18.75 0.63 -10.83
N GLY A 116 18.28 -0.57 -10.50
CA GLY A 116 18.82 -1.42 -9.44
C GLY A 116 18.28 -1.12 -8.04
N GLU A 117 17.53 -0.04 -7.86
CA GLU A 117 16.96 0.32 -6.54
C GLU A 117 15.88 -0.65 -6.08
N LEU A 118 15.11 -1.24 -7.02
CA LEU A 118 14.13 -2.27 -6.69
C LEU A 118 14.77 -3.49 -6.02
N ASP A 119 15.93 -3.92 -6.49
CA ASP A 119 16.66 -5.06 -5.92
C ASP A 119 17.11 -4.74 -4.49
N ALA A 120 17.55 -3.51 -4.23
CA ALA A 120 17.92 -3.04 -2.89
C ALA A 120 16.72 -3.02 -1.93
N ILE A 121 15.56 -2.52 -2.38
CA ILE A 121 14.31 -2.53 -1.60
C ILE A 121 13.90 -3.96 -1.24
N VAL A 122 13.94 -4.88 -2.21
CA VAL A 122 13.58 -6.28 -1.99
C VAL A 122 14.54 -6.94 -0.99
N ALA A 123 15.84 -6.66 -1.08
CA ALA A 123 16.83 -7.14 -0.13
C ALA A 123 16.57 -6.65 1.29
N ILE A 124 16.31 -5.34 1.46
CA ILE A 124 15.93 -4.74 2.74
C ILE A 124 14.67 -5.40 3.31
N GLY A 125 13.62 -5.54 2.50
CA GLY A 125 12.36 -6.16 2.94
C GLY A 125 12.50 -7.63 3.33
N HIS A 126 13.40 -8.38 2.70
CA HIS A 126 13.74 -9.74 3.13
C HIS A 126 14.51 -9.75 4.45
N ALA A 127 15.50 -8.87 4.61
CA ALA A 127 16.27 -8.75 5.83
C ALA A 127 15.41 -8.30 7.02
N MET A 128 14.37 -7.50 6.78
CA MET A 128 13.40 -7.08 7.80
C MET A 128 12.39 -8.16 8.20
N ARG A 129 12.19 -9.21 7.41
CA ARG A 129 11.15 -10.23 7.69
C ARG A 129 11.25 -10.81 9.12
N PRO A 130 12.42 -11.25 9.62
CA PRO A 130 12.53 -11.77 10.98
C PRO A 130 12.20 -10.72 12.05
N VAL A 131 12.49 -9.45 11.79
CA VAL A 131 12.21 -8.34 12.71
C VAL A 131 10.71 -8.09 12.80
N LEU A 132 10.04 -8.04 11.65
CA LEU A 132 8.58 -7.85 11.56
C LEU A 132 7.80 -9.03 12.15
N ASP A 133 8.28 -10.27 11.95
CA ASP A 133 7.66 -11.48 12.50
C ASP A 133 7.88 -11.61 14.02
N ALA A 134 8.98 -11.05 14.56
CA ALA A 134 9.29 -11.05 15.98
C ALA A 134 8.61 -9.91 16.77
N ALA A 135 8.17 -8.85 16.09
CA ALA A 135 7.44 -7.76 16.73
C ALA A 135 6.09 -8.28 17.27
N PRO A 136 5.82 -8.22 18.59
CA PRO A 136 4.53 -8.64 19.10
C PRO A 136 3.43 -7.76 18.49
N LEU A 137 2.41 -8.39 17.93
CA LEU A 137 1.17 -7.75 17.45
C LEU A 137 0.42 -7.08 18.62
N ASN A 138 0.95 -6.02 19.25
CA ASN A 138 0.25 -5.22 20.24
C ASN A 138 0.99 -3.92 20.63
N THR A 139 0.58 -2.82 20.01
CA THR A 139 0.61 -1.48 20.62
C THR A 139 -0.79 -0.89 20.64
N GLY A 140 -1.55 -1.33 21.65
CA GLY A 140 -2.50 -0.55 22.45
C GLY A 140 -3.30 0.58 21.80
N ALA A 141 -4.45 0.25 21.22
CA ALA A 141 -5.66 1.03 21.48
C ALA A 141 -6.19 0.70 22.90
N ALA A 142 -6.81 1.68 23.55
CA ALA A 142 -7.48 1.63 24.86
C ALA A 142 -6.61 1.81 26.11
N GLN A 143 -6.18 3.05 26.36
CA GLN A 143 -6.17 3.56 27.73
C GLN A 143 -7.60 3.93 28.14
N GLY A 144 -8.10 3.27 29.19
CA GLY A 144 -9.03 3.88 30.13
C GLY A 144 -10.53 3.65 29.88
N LEU A 145 -11.08 2.56 30.43
CA LEU A 145 -12.21 2.70 31.35
C LEU A 145 -12.23 1.51 32.31
N ARG A 146 -11.77 1.76 33.55
CA ARG A 146 -12.12 0.88 34.67
C ARG A 146 -13.60 1.07 34.95
N ARG A 147 -14.39 0.00 34.94
CA ARG A 147 -15.52 -0.15 35.85
C ARG A 147 -15.57 -1.56 36.41
N SER A 148 -15.63 -1.58 37.73
CA SER A 148 -15.61 -2.72 38.61
C SER A 148 -16.75 -3.71 38.35
N SER A 149 -16.41 -4.99 38.51
CA SER A 149 -17.23 -6.06 39.07
C SER A 149 -18.65 -5.65 39.49
N MET A 150 -19.66 -6.11 38.73
CA MET A 150 -20.97 -6.42 39.29
C MET A 150 -21.49 -7.74 38.71
N ASN A 151 -21.68 -8.65 39.66
CA ASN A 151 -22.34 -9.94 39.64
C ASN A 151 -23.70 -9.93 38.90
N VAL A 152 -23.96 -10.92 38.04
CA VAL A 152 -25.28 -11.15 37.44
C VAL A 152 -25.83 -12.46 38.01
N PRO A 153 -26.95 -12.45 38.77
CA PRO A 153 -27.57 -13.68 39.21
C PRO A 153 -28.38 -14.33 38.08
N SER A 154 -28.21 -15.64 37.94
CA SER A 154 -28.97 -16.52 37.05
C SER A 154 -30.47 -16.49 37.39
N VAL A 155 -31.30 -16.20 36.39
CA VAL A 155 -32.76 -16.41 36.47
C VAL A 155 -33.14 -17.73 35.78
N PRO A 156 -34.04 -18.54 36.36
CA PRO A 156 -34.45 -19.80 35.78
C PRO A 156 -35.56 -19.62 34.74
N PHE A 157 -35.49 -20.51 33.77
CA PHE A 157 -36.44 -20.80 32.71
C PHE A 157 -37.82 -21.18 33.26
N VAL A 158 -38.90 -20.53 32.80
CA VAL A 158 -40.27 -21.00 33.03
C VAL A 158 -41.07 -20.90 31.72
N THR A 159 -41.62 -22.03 31.31
CA THR A 159 -42.42 -22.29 30.12
C THR A 159 -43.90 -22.04 30.35
N ALA A 160 -44.61 -21.48 29.37
CA ALA A 160 -46.05 -21.68 29.10
C ALA A 160 -46.44 -20.84 27.87
N SER A 161 -47.45 -21.11 27.05
CA SER A 161 -48.24 -22.28 26.69
C SER A 161 -49.22 -21.79 25.61
N GLN A 162 -49.13 -22.37 24.42
CA GLN A 162 -50.16 -22.59 23.39
C GLN A 162 -51.37 -21.62 23.24
N ARG A 163 -51.57 -21.13 22.00
CA ARG A 163 -52.82 -21.33 21.22
C ARG A 163 -52.66 -20.95 19.73
N SER A 164 -52.90 -21.92 18.86
CA SER A 164 -53.33 -21.78 17.45
C SER A 164 -54.89 -21.86 17.41
N PRO A 165 -55.62 -21.82 16.28
CA PRO A 165 -55.21 -21.70 14.86
C PRO A 165 -56.02 -20.64 14.05
N SER A 166 -55.59 -20.35 12.81
CA SER A 166 -56.46 -19.76 11.78
C SER A 166 -56.49 -20.69 10.58
N SER A 167 -57.71 -21.16 10.27
CA SER A 167 -58.02 -22.06 9.15
C SER A 167 -58.04 -21.31 7.82
N SER A 168 -57.57 -22.01 6.79
CA SER A 168 -57.60 -21.66 5.37
C SER A 168 -59.02 -21.50 4.80
N VAL A 169 -59.15 -20.77 3.68
CA VAL A 169 -59.84 -21.24 2.45
C VAL A 169 -59.41 -20.39 1.24
N LYS A 170 -58.96 -21.10 0.20
CA LYS A 170 -58.84 -20.70 -1.21
C LYS A 170 -60.23 -20.76 -1.87
N THR A 171 -60.54 -19.84 -2.78
CA THR A 171 -60.96 -20.11 -4.19
C THR A 171 -60.91 -18.78 -4.93
#